data_AF-C3Z979-F1
#
_entry.id   AF-C3Z979-F1
#
_cell.length_a   1.000
_cell.length_b   1.000
_cell.length_c   1.000
_cell.angle_alpha   90.00
_cell.angle_beta   90.00
_cell.angle_gamma   90.00
#
_symmetry.space_group_name_H-M   'P 1'
#
loop_
_entity.id
_entity.type
_entity.pdbx_description
1 polymer ?
#
loop_
_entity_poly.entity_id
_entity_poly.type
_entity_poly.pdbx_seq_one_letter_code
_entity_poly.pdbx_strand_id
1 'polypeptide(L)'
;DVTELMFSISYQPHTELLTVTVIKARNLTRTQSQTPDSYVKVTLMYGEKKIDRKKTSTRTGSLNPTFNESFMFDVTREDMKNVSLALTVAEVEQ
;
A
#
# COMPACT_ATOMS: atom_id res chain seq x y z
N ASP A 1 7.45 18.28 -10.13
CA ASP A 1 7.70 16.92 -9.62
C ASP A 1 6.40 16.16 -9.48
N VAL A 2 6.35 14.92 -9.96
CA VAL A 2 5.19 14.03 -9.86
C VAL A 2 5.34 13.18 -8.59
N THR A 3 4.26 13.05 -7.82
CA THR A 3 4.22 12.14 -6.66
C THR A 3 4.15 10.69 -7.12
N GLU A 4 5.02 9.84 -6.58
CA GLU A 4 5.16 8.45 -6.98
C GLU A 4 5.10 7.51 -5.78
N LEU A 5 4.48 6.34 -5.95
CA LEU A 5 4.53 5.22 -5.02
C LEU A 5 5.13 4.01 -5.73
N MET A 6 6.23 3.48 -5.18
CA MET A 6 6.90 2.29 -5.69
C MET A 6 6.53 1.09 -4.84
N PHE A 7 6.03 0.04 -5.48
CA PHE A 7 5.61 -1.20 -4.87
C PHE A 7 5.86 -2.37 -5.82
N SER A 8 5.83 -3.60 -5.31
CA SER A 8 5.83 -4.81 -6.12
C SER A 8 4.67 -5.72 -5.72
N ILE A 9 4.25 -6.56 -6.67
CA ILE A 9 3.20 -7.55 -6.48
C ILE A 9 3.70 -8.89 -7.01
N SER A 10 3.44 -9.95 -6.27
CA SER A 10 3.74 -11.32 -6.68
C SER A 10 2.57 -12.22 -6.29
N TYR A 11 2.16 -13.10 -7.20
CA TYR A 11 1.13 -14.10 -6.92
C TYR A 11 1.70 -15.50 -7.13
N GLN A 12 1.51 -16.38 -6.15
CA GLN A 12 1.90 -17.78 -6.20
C GLN A 12 0.65 -18.65 -6.31
N PRO A 13 0.27 -19.15 -7.51
CA PRO A 13 -0.97 -19.92 -7.69
C PRO A 13 -1.02 -21.24 -6.92
N HIS A 14 0.13 -21.85 -6.65
CA HIS A 14 0.19 -23.12 -5.91
C HIS A 14 -0.16 -22.97 -4.43
N THR A 15 0.15 -21.81 -3.85
CA THR A 15 -0.13 -21.49 -2.45
C THR A 15 -1.27 -20.48 -2.32
N GLU A 16 -1.89 -20.08 -3.44
CA GLU A 16 -2.96 -19.08 -3.53
C GLU A 16 -2.65 -17.79 -2.74
N LEU A 17 -1.40 -17.34 -2.83
CA LEU A 17 -0.88 -16.24 -2.00
C LEU A 17 -0.52 -15.03 -2.87
N LEU A 18 -1.14 -13.88 -2.56
CA LEU A 18 -0.84 -12.58 -3.14
C LEU A 18 0.04 -11.78 -2.18
N THR A 19 1.29 -11.56 -2.58
CA THR A 19 2.25 -10.74 -1.82
C THR A 19 2.35 -9.34 -2.43
N VAL A 20 2.21 -8.33 -1.58
CA VAL A 20 2.35 -6.91 -1.94
C VAL A 20 3.48 -6.31 -1.10
N THR A 21 4.55 -5.83 -1.74
CA THR A 21 5.64 -5.13 -1.04
C THR A 21 5.56 -3.64 -1.32
N VAL A 22 5.38 -2.85 -0.27
CA VAL A 22 5.45 -1.39 -0.32
C VAL A 22 6.89 -0.96 -0.10
N ILE A 23 7.50 -0.31 -1.09
CA ILE A 23 8.94 -0.03 -1.09
C ILE A 23 9.20 1.39 -0.60
N LYS A 24 8.76 2.40 -1.36
CA LYS A 24 8.98 3.82 -1.04
C LYS A 24 7.97 4.71 -1.74
N ALA A 25 7.76 5.91 -1.22
CA ALA A 25 7.11 7.00 -1.94
C ALA A 25 8.12 8.12 -2.22
N ARG A 26 7.85 8.93 -3.25
CA ARG A 26 8.69 10.08 -3.63
C ARG A 26 7.84 11.29 -3.92
N ASN A 27 8.41 12.45 -3.63
CA ASN A 27 7.80 13.75 -3.92
C ASN A 27 6.37 13.84 -3.35
N LEU A 28 6.17 13.36 -2.10
CA LEU A 28 4.91 13.60 -1.41
C LEU A 28 4.69 15.11 -1.29
N THR A 29 3.43 15.53 -1.39
CA THR A 29 3.10 16.94 -1.27
C THR A 29 3.05 17.32 0.20
N ARG A 30 3.66 18.45 0.54
CA ARG A 30 3.52 19.03 1.85
C ARG A 30 2.21 19.82 1.90
N THR A 31 1.28 19.39 2.75
CA THR A 31 -0.04 20.03 2.93
C THR A 31 -0.01 21.13 3.98
N GLN A 32 0.96 21.10 4.91
CA GLN A 32 1.03 22.00 6.08
C GLN A 32 2.44 22.58 6.31
N SER A 33 2.56 23.46 7.31
CA SER A 33 3.83 24.04 7.75
C SER A 33 4.83 23.03 8.31
N GLN A 34 4.47 21.76 8.49
CA GLN A 34 5.39 20.67 8.85
C GLN A 34 5.28 19.54 7.82
N THR A 35 6.36 18.78 7.66
CA THR A 35 6.31 17.58 6.81
C THR A 35 5.48 16.52 7.54
N PRO A 36 4.40 16.00 6.94
CA PRO A 36 3.53 15.07 7.62
C PRO A 36 4.18 13.70 7.80
N ASP A 37 3.79 13.01 8.87
CA ASP A 37 4.08 11.60 9.06
C ASP A 37 3.20 10.79 8.12
N SER A 38 3.78 9.80 7.42
CA SER A 38 3.10 9.08 6.35
C SER A 38 3.16 7.57 6.51
N TYR A 39 2.11 6.89 6.04
CA TYR A 39 2.04 5.44 5.94
C TYR A 39 1.25 5.04 4.70
N VAL A 40 1.38 3.80 4.26
CA VAL A 40 0.62 3.27 3.12
C VAL A 40 -0.42 2.29 3.62
N LYS A 41 -1.69 2.53 3.26
CA LYS A 41 -2.80 1.58 3.42
C LYS A 41 -2.85 0.68 2.19
N VAL A 42 -2.86 -0.63 2.40
CA VAL A 42 -3.03 -1.64 1.35
C VAL A 42 -4.38 -2.32 1.59
N THR A 43 -5.33 -2.11 0.69
CA THR A 43 -6.69 -2.65 0.81
C THR A 43 -6.97 -3.62 -0.32
N LEU A 44 -7.35 -4.85 0.02
CA LEU A 44 -7.85 -5.83 -0.93
C LEU A 44 -9.37 -5.68 -1.05
N MET A 45 -9.83 -5.58 -2.29
CA MET A 45 -11.22 -5.42 -2.67
C MET A 45 -11.68 -6.64 -3.46
N TYR A 46 -12.95 -7.02 -3.34
CA TYR A 46 -13.65 -7.95 -4.23
C TYR A 46 -14.85 -7.23 -4.83
N GLY A 47 -14.77 -6.89 -6.12
CA GLY A 47 -15.64 -5.85 -6.69
C GLY A 47 -15.53 -4.55 -5.88
N GLU A 48 -16.65 -4.06 -5.35
CA GLU A 48 -16.70 -2.83 -4.52
C GLU A 48 -16.54 -3.10 -3.01
N LYS A 49 -16.49 -4.36 -2.59
CA LYS A 49 -16.45 -4.73 -1.17
C LYS A 49 -15.01 -4.80 -0.68
N LYS A 50 -14.73 -4.13 0.43
CA LYS A 50 -13.47 -4.27 1.18
C LYS A 50 -13.42 -5.65 1.84
N ILE A 51 -12.37 -6.43 1.54
CA ILE A 51 -12.17 -7.77 2.10
C ILE A 51 -11.16 -7.72 3.24
N ASP A 52 -10.01 -7.10 3.00
CA ASP A 52 -8.95 -6.98 4.01
C ASP A 52 -8.22 -5.64 3.84
N ARG A 53 -7.63 -5.14 4.93
CA ARG A 53 -6.86 -3.90 4.96
C ARG A 53 -5.68 -4.03 5.91
N LYS A 54 -4.50 -3.78 5.36
CA LYS A 54 -3.23 -3.71 6.09
C LYS A 54 -2.61 -2.33 5.94
N LYS A 55 -1.63 -2.01 6.78
CA LYS A 55 -0.89 -0.75 6.69
C LYS A 55 0.57 -0.96 7.02
N THR A 56 1.43 -0.13 6.41
CA THR A 56 2.83 -0.04 6.81
C THR A 56 2.96 0.60 8.19
N SER A 57 4.16 0.50 8.75
CA SER A 57 4.61 1.37 9.80
C SER A 57 4.59 2.84 9.32
N THR A 58 4.37 3.76 10.25
CA THR A 58 4.43 5.19 9.98
C THR A 58 5.88 5.65 9.84
N ARG A 59 6.17 6.47 8.84
CA ARG A 59 7.45 7.15 8.62
C ARG A 59 7.29 8.63 8.91
N THR A 60 8.12 9.14 9.80
CA THR A 60 7.97 10.49 10.32
C THR A 60 8.64 11.54 9.43
N GLY A 61 7.97 12.69 9.26
CA GLY A 61 8.57 13.92 8.73
C GLY A 61 9.31 13.81 7.38
N SER A 62 8.92 12.91 6.48
CA SER A 62 9.61 12.68 5.20
C SER A 62 8.68 12.75 4.00
N LEU A 63 9.07 13.55 2.99
CA LEU A 63 8.42 13.58 1.67
C LEU A 63 8.89 12.45 0.73
N ASN A 64 9.89 11.67 1.16
CA ASN A 64 10.44 10.53 0.42
C ASN A 64 10.58 9.30 1.34
N PRO A 65 9.48 8.84 1.97
CA PRO A 65 9.54 7.77 2.95
C PRO A 65 9.91 6.44 2.28
N THR A 66 10.71 5.63 2.97
CA THR A 66 11.00 4.23 2.61
C THR A 66 10.32 3.32 3.62
N PHE A 67 9.52 2.37 3.14
CA PHE A 67 8.74 1.44 3.95
C PHE A 67 9.42 0.07 4.01
N ASN A 68 9.67 -0.54 2.84
CA ASN A 68 10.20 -1.90 2.68
C ASN A 68 9.41 -2.96 3.47
N GLU A 69 8.09 -2.88 3.41
CA GLU A 69 7.18 -3.76 4.15
C GLU A 69 6.36 -4.62 3.20
N SER A 70 6.20 -5.91 3.52
CA SER A 70 5.44 -6.86 2.69
C SER A 70 4.18 -7.34 3.40
N PHE A 71 3.11 -7.46 2.63
CA PHE A 71 1.79 -7.90 3.06
C PHE A 71 1.37 -9.11 2.24
N MET A 72 0.82 -10.12 2.90
CA MET A 72 0.30 -11.32 2.27
C MET A 72 -1.21 -11.36 2.38
N PHE A 73 -1.89 -11.74 1.30
CA PHE A 73 -3.33 -11.95 1.22
C PHE A 73 -3.60 -13.32 0.58
N ASP A 74 -4.47 -14.11 1.20
CA ASP A 74 -4.93 -15.37 0.62
C ASP A 74 -5.98 -15.04 -0.45
N VAL A 75 -5.67 -15.36 -1.72
CA VAL A 75 -6.55 -15.12 -2.86
C VAL A 75 -6.53 -16.34 -3.77
N THR A 76 -7.69 -16.98 -3.89
CA THR A 76 -7.83 -18.17 -4.74
C THR A 76 -7.55 -17.83 -6.20
N ARG A 77 -7.11 -18.82 -6.98
CA ARG A 77 -6.86 -18.62 -8.42
C ARG A 77 -8.10 -18.15 -9.17
N GLU A 78 -9.28 -18.60 -8.74
CA GLU A 78 -10.57 -18.21 -9.32
C GLU A 78 -10.93 -16.75 -9.03
N ASP A 79 -10.66 -16.29 -7.82
CA ASP A 79 -11.00 -14.94 -7.37
C ASP A 79 -10.03 -13.87 -7.87
N MET A 80 -8.82 -14.24 -8.34
CA MET A 80 -7.81 -13.30 -8.84
C MET A 80 -8.32 -12.32 -9.92
N LYS A 81 -9.32 -12.73 -10.71
CA LYS A 81 -9.95 -11.88 -11.75
C LYS A 81 -10.96 -10.86 -11.19
N ASN A 82 -11.41 -11.07 -9.95
CA ASN A 82 -12.46 -10.30 -9.29
C ASN A 82 -11.93 -9.38 -8.18
N VAL A 83 -10.65 -9.54 -7.81
CA VAL A 83 -10.02 -8.71 -6.80
C VAL A 83 -9.34 -7.47 -7.39
N SER A 84 -9.30 -6.41 -6.61
CA SER A 84 -8.46 -5.25 -6.88
C SER A 84 -7.71 -4.81 -5.63
N LEU A 85 -6.55 -4.18 -5.82
CA LEU A 85 -5.74 -3.62 -4.75
C LEU A 85 -5.79 -2.10 -4.80
N ALA A 86 -6.15 -1.49 -3.69
CA ALA A 86 -6.05 -0.05 -3.49
C ALA A 86 -4.88 0.25 -2.54
N LEU A 87 -3.87 0.95 -3.05
CA LEU A 87 -2.76 1.48 -2.25
C LEU A 87 -2.95 2.97 -2.06
N THR A 88 -2.98 3.42 -0.81
CA THR A 88 -3.20 4.84 -0.47
C THR A 88 -2.10 5.32 0.47
N VAL A 89 -1.30 6.28 0.03
CA VAL A 89 -0.45 7.06 0.95
C VAL A 89 -1.37 7.96 1.78
N ALA A 90 -1.27 7.86 3.09
CA ALA A 90 -2.04 8.68 4.01
C ALA A 90 -1.12 9.34 5.03
N GLU A 91 -1.54 10.53 5.46
CA GLU A 91 -0.91 11.29 6.53
C GLU A 91 -1.52 10.88 7.87
N VAL A 92 -0.73 10.90 8.94
CA VAL A 92 -1.25 10.84 10.31
C VAL A 92 -1.70 12.24 10.67
N GLU A 93 -2.99 12.41 10.97
CA GLU A 93 -3.47 13.63 11.61
C GLU A 93 -2.82 13.71 12.99
N GLN A 94 -2.05 14.78 13.22
CA GLN A 94 -1.48 15.12 14.53
C GLN A 94 -2.52 15.82 15.39
#